data_AF-A0A651DAD6-F1
#
_entry.id   AF-A0A651DAD6-F1
#
_cell.length_a   1.000
_cell.length_b   1.000
_cell.length_c   1.000
_cell.angle_alpha   90.00
_cell.angle_beta   90.00
_cell.angle_gamma   90.00
#
_symmetry.space_group_name_H-M   'P 1'
#
loop_
_entity.id
_entity.type
_entity.pdbx_description
1 polymer ?
#
loop_
_entity_poly.entity_id
_entity_poly.type
_entity_poly.pdbx_seq_one_letter_code
_entity_poly.pdbx_strand_id
1 'polypeptide(L)' 'ERCGFTNVRVVDEAVTTLEEQRSTEWMTYQSLADFLDPDDRTRTIEGYPAPRRAVVIAERPH' A
#
# COMPACT_ATOMS: atom_id res chain seq x y z
N GLU A 1 -16.52 9.35 -8.32
CA GLU A 1 -17.49 10.43 -8.06
C GLU A 1 -17.10 11.77 -8.68
N ARG A 2 -16.10 12.50 -8.15
CA ARG A 2 -15.72 13.83 -8.70
C ARG A 2 -15.17 13.80 -10.14
N CYS A 3 -14.49 12.73 -10.53
CA CYS A 3 -13.90 12.59 -11.87
C CYS A 3 -14.86 11.95 -12.89
N GLY A 4 -16.18 11.91 -12.61
CA GLY A 4 -17.18 11.37 -13.54
C GLY A 4 -17.35 9.84 -13.54
N PHE A 5 -16.63 9.09 -12.71
CA PHE A 5 -16.86 7.65 -12.53
C PHE A 5 -18.06 7.36 -11.63
N THR A 6 -18.83 6.32 -11.99
CA THR A 6 -19.99 5.79 -11.26
C THR A 6 -19.67 4.43 -10.62
N ASN A 7 -20.54 3.96 -9.71
CA ASN A 7 -20.42 2.65 -9.03
C ASN A 7 -19.03 2.40 -8.39
N VAL A 8 -18.46 3.45 -7.82
CA VAL A 8 -17.14 3.40 -7.17
C VAL A 8 -17.23 2.59 -5.89
N ARG A 9 -16.38 1.58 -5.75
CA ARG A 9 -16.31 0.76 -4.54
C ARG A 9 -14.88 0.33 -4.25
N VAL A 10 -14.52 0.32 -2.97
CA VAL A 10 -13.29 -0.32 -2.48
C VAL A 10 -13.57 -1.82 -2.45
N VAL A 11 -12.76 -2.59 -3.17
CA VAL A 11 -12.90 -4.06 -3.24
C VAL A 11 -11.89 -4.79 -2.37
N ASP A 12 -10.78 -4.13 -2.04
CA ASP A 12 -9.77 -4.64 -1.14
C ASP A 12 -9.03 -3.48 -0.47
N GLU A 13 -8.64 -3.68 0.78
CA GLU A 13 -7.74 -2.78 1.49
C GLU A 13 -6.87 -3.61 2.43
N ALA A 14 -5.55 -3.49 2.28
CA ALA A 14 -4.59 -4.25 3.07
C ALA A 14 -3.39 -3.41 3.47
N VAL A 15 -2.82 -3.72 4.64
CA VAL A 15 -1.49 -3.26 5.04
C VAL A 15 -0.47 -4.00 4.19
N THR A 16 0.47 -3.27 3.59
CA THR A 16 1.57 -3.91 2.86
C THR A 16 2.45 -4.67 3.84
N THR A 17 2.59 -5.97 3.66
CA THR A 17 3.34 -6.82 4.60
C THR A 17 4.79 -7.00 4.15
N LEU A 18 5.66 -7.40 5.08
CA LEU A 18 7.05 -7.77 4.74
C LEU A 18 7.12 -9.08 3.93
N GLU A 19 6.08 -9.90 3.94
CA GLU A 19 6.04 -11.06 3.05
C GLU A 19 5.73 -10.64 1.62
N GLU A 20 4.85 -9.66 1.43
CA GLU A 20 4.53 -9.10 0.12
C GLU A 20 5.70 -8.32 -0.47
N GLN A 21 6.29 -7.41 0.30
CA GLN A 21 7.38 -6.53 -0.14
C GLN A 21 8.65 -6.75 0.67
N ARG A 22 9.62 -7.42 0.05
CA ARG A 22 10.94 -7.72 0.64
C ARG A 22 12.04 -7.74 -0.40
N SER A 23 13.27 -7.56 0.04
CA SER A 23 14.45 -7.79 -0.78
C SER A 23 14.55 -9.28 -1.12
N THR A 24 15.06 -9.59 -2.30
CA THR A 24 15.26 -10.94 -2.81
C THR A 24 16.60 -11.01 -3.54
N GLU A 25 17.03 -12.20 -3.96
CA GLU A 25 18.25 -12.35 -4.79
C GLU A 25 18.20 -11.51 -6.08
N TRP A 26 17.00 -11.19 -6.57
CA TRP A 26 16.77 -10.39 -7.78
C TRP A 26 16.60 -8.90 -7.51
N MET A 27 16.30 -8.52 -6.27
CA MET A 27 16.10 -7.14 -5.84
C MET A 27 16.82 -6.96 -4.49
N THR A 28 18.08 -6.54 -4.58
CA THR A 28 19.05 -6.58 -3.47
C THR A 28 19.23 -5.25 -2.73
N TYR A 29 18.41 -4.25 -3.06
CA TYR A 29 18.43 -2.94 -2.42
C TYR A 29 17.44 -2.89 -1.23
N GLN A 30 17.36 -1.70 -0.60
CA GLN A 30 16.41 -1.42 0.48
C GLN A 30 14.97 -1.72 0.04
N SER A 31 14.19 -2.29 0.95
CA SER A 31 12.80 -2.68 0.75
C SER A 31 11.95 -2.26 1.95
N LEU A 32 10.72 -2.76 2.06
CA LEU A 32 9.74 -2.26 3.04
C LEU A 32 10.27 -2.23 4.48
N ALA A 33 11.04 -3.24 4.88
CA ALA A 33 11.63 -3.31 6.23
C ALA A 33 12.52 -2.10 6.56
N ASP A 34 13.23 -1.55 5.58
CA ASP A 34 14.14 -0.41 5.75
C ASP A 34 13.38 0.93 5.90
N PHE A 35 12.11 0.96 5.50
CA PHE A 35 11.27 2.17 5.51
C PHE A 35 10.27 2.19 6.67
N LEU A 36 10.16 1.10 7.44
CA LEU A 36 9.33 1.02 8.64
C LEU A 36 10.13 1.39 9.88
N ASP A 37 9.44 1.88 10.90
CA ASP A 37 10.04 2.06 12.22
C ASP A 37 10.43 0.68 12.79
N PRO A 38 11.70 0.50 13.22
CA PRO A 38 12.20 -0.80 13.69
C PRO A 38 11.56 -1.25 15.01
N ASP A 39 11.07 -0.30 15.82
CA ASP A 39 10.43 -0.54 17.11
C ASP A 39 8.89 -0.57 16.98
N ASP A 40 8.32 0.09 15.96
CA ASP A 40 6.89 0.07 15.64
C ASP A 40 6.58 -0.06 14.14
N ARG A 41 6.42 -1.28 13.66
CA ARG A 41 6.10 -1.57 12.25
C ARG A 41 4.74 -1.05 11.75
N THR A 42 3.91 -0.48 12.62
CA THR A 42 2.68 0.22 12.18
C THR A 42 2.96 1.62 11.65
N ARG A 43 4.22 2.06 11.69
CA ARG A 43 4.66 3.38 11.24
C ARG A 43 5.85 3.29 10.27
N THR A 44 6.00 4.33 9.46
CA THR A 44 7.21 4.56 8.67
C THR A 44 8.31 5.14 9.57
N ILE A 45 9.56 5.13 9.10
CA ILE A 45 10.70 5.69 9.83
C ILE A 45 10.60 7.21 10.06
N GLU A 46 9.82 7.92 9.25
CA GLU A 46 9.49 9.34 9.43
C GLU A 46 8.32 9.56 10.42
N GLY A 47 7.72 8.47 10.93
CA GLY A 47 6.64 8.50 11.90
C GLY A 47 5.24 8.57 11.31
N TYR A 48 5.03 8.37 10.01
CA TYR A 48 3.69 8.30 9.41
C TYR A 48 3.07 6.91 9.56
N PRO A 49 1.76 6.71 9.37
CA PRO A 49 1.18 5.37 9.29
C PRO A 49 1.85 4.52 8.21
N ALA A 50 2.08 3.24 8.51
CA ALA A 50 2.70 2.30 7.57
C ALA A 50 1.90 2.19 6.26
N PRO A 51 2.57 1.81 5.14
CA PRO A 51 1.92 1.74 3.84
C PRO A 51 0.68 0.83 3.83
N ARG A 52 -0.45 1.39 3.37
CA ARG A 52 -1.70 0.69 3.10
C ARG A 52 -2.08 0.87 1.64
N ARG A 53 -2.56 -0.20 1.01
CA ARG A 53 -3.00 -0.18 -0.39
C ARG A 53 -4.48 -0.51 -0.45
N ALA A 54 -5.21 0.26 -1.24
CA ALA A 54 -6.62 0.03 -1.52
C ALA A 54 -6.79 -0.22 -3.02
N VAL A 55 -7.61 -1.22 -3.36
CA VAL A 55 -8.04 -1.46 -4.73
C VAL A 55 -9.45 -0.93 -4.88
N VAL A 56 -9.63 -0.03 -5.85
CA VAL A 56 -10.92 0.62 -6.14
C VAL A 56 -11.35 0.23 -7.55
N ILE A 57 -12.58 -0.27 -7.67
CA ILE A 57 -13.22 -0.50 -8.97
C ILE A 57 -14.28 0.57 -9.17
N ALA A 58 -14.35 1.09 -10.39
CA ALA A 58 -15.36 2.04 -10.80
C ALA A 58 -15.71 1.86 -12.27
N GLU A 59 -16.86 2.40 -12.67
CA GLU A 59 -17.38 2.31 -14.02
C GLU A 59 -17.34 3.69 -14.69
N ARG A 60 -17.02 3.71 -15.99
CA ARG A 60 -17.19 4.91 -16.81
C ARG A 60 -18.66 4.97 -17.24
N PRO A 61 -19.41 6.03 -16.92
CA PRO A 61 -20.77 6.18 -17.40
C PRO A 61 -20.78 6.22 -18.94
N HIS A 62 -21.80 5.61 -19.54
CA HIS A 62 -21.98 5.53 -20.98
C HIS A 62 -22.33 6.88 -21.60
#